data_AF-A0A524J8I9-F1
#
_entry.id   AF-A0A524J8I9-F1
#
_cell.length_a   1.000
_cell.length_b   1.000
_cell.length_c   1.000
_cell.angle_alpha   90.00
_cell.angle_beta   90.00
_cell.angle_gamma   90.00
#
_symmetry.space_group_name_H-M   'P 1'
#
loop_
_entity.id
_entity.type
_entity.pdbx_description
1 polymer ?
#
loop_
_entity_poly.entity_id
_entity_poly.type
_entity_poly.pdbx_seq_one_letter_code
_entity_poly.pdbx_strand_id
1 'polypeptide(L)'
;MSDLGLLAAVLFGYSLLSRRLERQNISAPMFFVLAGILLGPDVAGLTDLELTSETGLLLAEVALVVVLFADASRIDLRGLRTNRGLPERLLGIGMPLTIALGTAAGALL
;
A
#
# COMPACT_ATOMS: atom_id res chain seq x y z
N MET A 1 -18.40 11.18 -6.44
CA MET A 1 -19.27 10.36 -5.54
C MET A 1 -19.37 8.92 -6.04
N SER A 2 -19.48 8.70 -7.35
CA SER A 2 -19.41 7.37 -7.99
C SER A 2 -18.16 6.58 -7.61
N ASP A 3 -16.98 7.22 -7.60
CA ASP A 3 -15.70 6.55 -7.36
C ASP A 3 -15.57 5.98 -5.95
N LEU A 4 -16.08 6.71 -4.94
CA LEU A 4 -16.11 6.22 -3.55
C LEU A 4 -17.04 5.02 -3.41
N GLY A 5 -18.18 5.02 -4.12
CA GLY A 5 -19.09 3.89 -4.16
C GLY A 5 -18.45 2.67 -4.81
N LEU A 6 -17.70 2.86 -5.90
CA LEU A 6 -16.95 1.79 -6.55
C LEU A 6 -15.84 1.24 -5.64
N LEU A 7 -15.05 2.12 -5.03
CA LEU A 7 -14.01 1.75 -4.07
C LEU A 7 -14.62 0.95 -2.90
N ALA A 8 -15.72 1.42 -2.32
CA ALA A 8 -16.44 0.74 -1.26
C ALA A 8 -16.96 -0.63 -1.71
N ALA A 9 -17.48 -0.75 -2.93
CA ALA A 9 -17.94 -2.02 -3.49
C ALA A 9 -16.80 -3.02 -3.67
N VAL A 10 -15.63 -2.57 -4.14
CA VAL A 10 -14.42 -3.40 -4.28
C VAL A 10 -13.88 -3.82 -2.92
N LEU A 11 -13.80 -2.89 -1.95
CA LEU A 11 -13.41 -3.18 -0.56
C LEU A 11 -14.36 -4.21 0.07
N PHE A 12 -15.66 -4.02 -0.12
CA PHE A 12 -16.68 -4.94 0.38
C PHE A 12 -16.55 -6.32 -0.27
N GLY A 13 -16.41 -6.39 -1.60
CA GLY A 13 -16.15 -7.63 -2.33
C GLY A 13 -14.91 -8.35 -1.83
N TYR A 14 -13.80 -7.63 -1.64
CA TYR A 14 -12.58 -8.20 -1.04
C TYR A 14 -12.85 -8.74 0.37
N SER A 15 -13.53 -7.99 1.24
CA SER A 15 -13.80 -8.41 2.61
C SER A 15 -14.61 -9.71 2.68
N LEU A 16 -15.60 -9.88 1.79
CA LEU A 16 -16.40 -11.10 1.66
C LEU A 16 -15.57 -12.29 1.17
N LEU A 17 -14.66 -12.05 0.22
CA LEU A 17 -13.85 -13.10 -0.41
C LEU A 17 -12.50 -13.32 0.27
N SER A 18 -12.12 -12.50 1.25
CA SER A 18 -10.79 -12.46 1.89
C SER A 18 -10.27 -13.84 2.27
N ARG A 19 -11.04 -14.60 3.04
CA ARG A 19 -10.69 -15.97 3.46
C ARG A 19 -10.50 -16.96 2.29
N ARG A 20 -11.23 -16.77 1.19
CA ARG A 20 -11.11 -17.64 0.00
C ARG A 20 -9.89 -17.26 -0.82
N LEU A 21 -9.62 -15.96 -0.97
CA LEU A 21 -8.43 -15.43 -1.65
C LEU A 21 -7.14 -15.82 -0.92
N GLU A 22 -7.14 -15.73 0.41
CA GLU A 22 -6.02 -16.18 1.25
C GLU A 22 -5.71 -17.67 1.04
N ARG A 23 -6.74 -18.52 0.93
CA ARG A 23 -6.56 -19.96 0.62
C ARG A 23 -5.96 -20.21 -0.77
N GLN A 24 -6.11 -19.26 -1.70
CA GLN A 24 -5.53 -19.32 -3.04
C GLN A 24 -4.18 -18.59 -3.14
N ASN A 25 -3.58 -18.17 -2.02
CA ASN A 25 -2.38 -17.35 -1.98
C ASN A 25 -2.50 -16.01 -2.73
N ILE A 26 -3.72 -15.49 -2.88
CA ILE A 26 -3.97 -14.17 -3.47
C ILE A 26 -3.93 -13.14 -2.35
N SER A 27 -2.90 -12.30 -2.36
CA SER A 27 -2.75 -11.23 -1.37
C SER A 27 -3.68 -10.05 -1.64
N ALA A 28 -3.99 -9.26 -0.60
CA ALA A 28 -4.78 -8.04 -0.76
C ALA A 28 -4.19 -7.09 -1.83
N PRO A 29 -2.88 -6.79 -1.82
CA PRO A 29 -2.28 -5.94 -2.86
C PRO A 29 -2.49 -6.48 -4.28
N MET A 30 -2.35 -7.80 -4.49
CA MET A 30 -2.61 -8.41 -5.80
C MET A 30 -4.06 -8.21 -6.25
N PHE A 31 -5.02 -8.44 -5.35
CA PHE A 31 -6.43 -8.25 -5.65
C PHE A 31 -6.75 -6.79 -5.99
N PHE A 32 -6.32 -5.83 -5.17
CA PHE A 32 -6.63 -4.41 -5.38
C PHE A 32 -5.92 -3.83 -6.61
N VAL A 33 -4.70 -4.26 -6.92
CA VAL A 33 -4.01 -3.87 -8.17
C VAL A 33 -4.77 -4.39 -9.38
N LEU A 34 -5.17 -5.67 -9.36
CA LEU A 34 -5.90 -6.27 -10.48
C LEU A 34 -7.30 -5.64 -10.65
N ALA A 35 -7.99 -5.36 -9.54
CA ALA A 35 -9.25 -4.63 -9.57
C ALA A 35 -9.05 -3.22 -10.14
N GLY A 36 -8.02 -2.49 -9.74
CA GLY A 36 -7.70 -1.16 -10.26
C GLY A 36 -7.43 -1.17 -11.77
N ILE A 37 -6.64 -2.13 -12.27
CA ILE A 37 -6.38 -2.29 -13.71
C ILE A 37 -7.70 -2.57 -14.46
N LEU A 38 -8.52 -3.49 -13.97
CA LEU A 38 -9.77 -3.87 -14.65
C LEU A 38 -10.82 -2.75 -14.62
N LEU A 39 -10.90 -1.98 -13.54
CA LEU A 39 -11.92 -0.96 -13.33
C LEU A 39 -11.50 0.43 -13.87
N GLY A 40 -10.20 0.64 -14.06
CA GLY A 40 -9.63 1.90 -14.51
C GLY A 40 -9.90 2.23 -15.98
N PRO A 41 -9.44 3.41 -16.43
CA PRO A 41 -9.76 3.98 -17.75
C PRO A 41 -9.35 3.09 -18.94
N ASP A 42 -8.24 2.37 -18.82
CA ASP A 42 -7.70 1.55 -19.91
C ASP A 42 -8.51 0.27 -20.21
N VAL A 43 -9.36 -0.18 -19.28
CA VAL A 43 -10.11 -1.44 -19.42
C VAL A 43 -11.61 -1.24 -19.37
N ALA A 44 -12.18 -0.87 -18.21
CA ALA A 44 -13.63 -0.71 -18.06
C ALA A 44 -14.09 0.75 -17.99
N GLY A 45 -13.19 1.70 -17.69
CA GLY A 45 -13.52 3.12 -17.59
C GLY A 45 -14.57 3.45 -16.55
N LEU A 46 -14.61 2.69 -15.45
CA LEU A 46 -15.63 2.84 -14.41
C LEU A 46 -15.24 3.83 -13.32
N THR A 47 -13.97 4.23 -13.27
CA THR A 47 -13.45 5.24 -12.35
C THR A 47 -12.34 6.05 -12.99
N ASP A 48 -12.40 7.35 -12.78
CA ASP A 48 -11.35 8.33 -13.12
C ASP A 48 -10.72 8.88 -11.82
N LEU A 49 -10.70 8.08 -10.76
CA LEU A 49 -10.18 8.50 -9.46
C LEU A 49 -8.68 8.76 -9.55
N GLU A 50 -8.33 10.03 -9.67
CA GLU A 50 -6.94 10.48 -9.58
C GLU A 50 -6.51 10.61 -8.12
N LEU A 51 -5.31 10.09 -7.81
CA LEU A 51 -4.67 10.31 -6.50
C LEU A 51 -4.32 11.79 -6.26
N THR A 52 -4.23 12.59 -7.33
CA THR A 52 -4.04 14.05 -7.29
C THR A 52 -5.32 14.83 -6.99
N SER A 53 -6.49 14.17 -7.01
CA SER A 53 -7.74 14.81 -6.57
C SER A 53 -7.74 15.03 -5.06
N GLU A 54 -8.43 16.07 -4.58
CA GLU A 54 -8.55 16.36 -3.15
C GLU A 54 -9.07 15.16 -2.35
N THR A 55 -10.05 14.44 -2.90
CA THR A 55 -10.61 13.24 -2.26
C THR A 55 -9.63 12.06 -2.28
N GLY A 56 -8.92 11.85 -3.40
CA GLY A 56 -7.92 10.79 -3.52
C GLY A 56 -6.76 11.00 -2.54
N LEU A 57 -6.27 12.23 -2.43
CA LEU A 57 -5.22 12.62 -1.49
C LEU A 57 -5.67 12.39 -0.04
N LEU A 58 -6.87 12.86 0.33
CA LEU A 58 -7.42 12.68 1.67
C LEU A 58 -7.53 11.19 2.05
N LEU A 59 -8.01 10.35 1.14
CA LEU A 59 -8.08 8.90 1.36
C LEU A 59 -6.69 8.28 1.56
N ALA A 60 -5.74 8.66 0.71
CA ALA A 60 -4.36 8.19 0.79
C ALA A 60 -3.70 8.61 2.11
N GLU A 61 -3.89 9.86 2.53
CA GLU A 61 -3.39 10.38 3.81
C GLU A 61 -3.98 9.63 5.00
N VAL A 62 -5.31 9.46 5.05
CA VAL A 62 -5.97 8.74 6.14
C VAL A 62 -5.51 7.28 6.18
N ALA A 63 -5.43 6.62 5.02
CA ALA A 63 -4.92 5.25 4.94
C ALA A 63 -3.46 5.16 5.42
N LEU A 64 -2.61 6.09 4.98
CA LEU A 64 -1.20 6.16 5.37
C LEU A 64 -1.06 6.39 6.89
N VAL A 65 -1.85 7.30 7.48
CA VAL A 65 -1.85 7.54 8.93
C VAL A 65 -2.22 6.27 9.69
N VAL A 66 -3.30 5.59 9.28
CA VAL A 66 -3.74 4.34 9.93
C VAL A 66 -2.66 3.26 9.82
N VAL A 67 -2.06 3.08 8.65
CA VAL A 67 -1.01 2.07 8.42
C VAL A 67 0.25 2.40 9.23
N LEU A 68 0.77 3.63 9.14
CA LEU A 68 1.97 4.07 9.88
C LEU A 68 1.76 3.95 11.39
N PHE A 69 0.57 4.30 11.90
CA PHE A 69 0.24 4.15 13.31
C PHE A 69 0.15 2.67 13.71
N ALA A 70 -0.52 1.84 12.92
CA ALA A 70 -0.64 0.41 13.16
C ALA A 70 0.73 -0.28 13.19
N ASP A 71 1.62 0.09 12.26
CA ASP A 71 2.98 -0.45 12.22
C ASP A 71 3.79 0.03 13.43
N ALA A 72 3.74 1.32 13.76
CA ALA A 72 4.42 1.86 14.94
C ALA A 72 3.95 1.19 16.25
N SER A 73 2.66 0.88 16.37
CA SER A 73 2.08 0.23 17.55
C SER A 73 2.57 -1.20 17.77
N ARG A 74 3.05 -1.88 16.71
CA ARG A 74 3.56 -3.27 16.78
C ARG A 74 5.05 -3.34 17.10
N ILE A 75 5.78 -2.23 17.09
CA ILE A 75 7.23 -2.21 17.31
C ILE A 75 7.57 -2.50 18.77
N ASP A 76 8.38 -3.54 19.02
CA ASP A 76 8.96 -3.80 20.34
C ASP A 76 10.21 -2.96 20.59
N LEU A 77 10.03 -1.82 21.27
CA LEU A 77 11.13 -0.93 21.65
C LEU A 77 12.15 -1.60 22.58
N ARG A 78 11.78 -2.61 23.36
CA ARG A 78 12.73 -3.29 24.27
C ARG A 78 13.66 -4.20 23.48
N GLY A 79 13.12 -5.00 22.56
CA GLY A 79 13.91 -5.81 21.63
C GLY A 79 14.87 -4.96 20.79
N LEU A 80 14.40 -3.82 20.28
CA LEU A 80 15.24 -2.87 19.55
C LEU A 80 16.38 -2.33 20.42
N ARG A 81 16.12 -1.97 21.68
CA ARG A 81 17.15 -1.42 22.57
C ARG A 81 18.24 -2.45 22.92
N THR A 82 17.91 -3.73 22.95
CA THR A 82 18.84 -4.83 23.24
C THR A 82 19.71 -5.18 22.02
N ASN A 83 19.15 -5.13 20.81
CA ASN A 83 19.85 -5.44 19.55
C ASN A 83 19.80 -4.26 18.56
N ARG A 84 20.46 -3.15 18.91
CA ARG A 84 20.42 -1.91 18.11
C ARG A 84 21.22 -1.95 16.82
N GLY A 85 22.35 -2.66 16.81
CA GLY A 85 23.36 -2.51 15.75
C GLY A 85 22.88 -2.95 14.36
N LEU A 86 22.00 -3.96 14.26
CA LEU A 86 21.50 -4.42 12.96
C LEU A 86 20.37 -3.51 12.42
N PRO A 87 19.29 -3.21 13.17
CA PRO A 87 18.27 -2.28 12.72
C PRO A 87 18.82 -0.89 12.37
N GLU A 88 19.75 -0.34 13.15
CA GLU A 88 20.35 0.98 12.89
C GLU A 88 21.13 1.01 11.56
N ARG A 89 21.91 -0.04 11.25
CA ARG A 89 22.63 -0.12 9.97
C ARG A 89 21.68 -0.32 8.80
N LEU A 90 20.64 -1.15 8.97
CA LEU A 90 19.65 -1.38 7.93
C LEU A 90 18.79 -0.14 7.64
N LEU A 91 18.37 0.61 8.66
CA LEU A 91 17.58 1.84 8.50
C LEU A 91 18.44 3.05 8.12
N GLY A 92 19.61 3.21 8.73
CA GLY A 92 20.47 4.38 8.51
C GLY A 92 21.28 4.32 7.24
N ILE A 93 21.67 3.12 6.78
CA ILE A 93 22.50 2.94 5.58
C ILE A 93 21.76 2.10 4.53
N GLY A 94 21.21 0.96 4.92
CA GLY A 94 20.53 0.04 4.00
C GLY A 94 19.37 0.69 3.25
N MET A 95 18.41 1.28 3.97
CA MET A 95 17.23 1.92 3.40
C MET A 95 17.61 3.08 2.47
N PRO A 96 18.42 4.09 2.87
CA PRO A 96 18.86 5.15 1.96
C PRO A 96 19.59 4.64 0.71
N LEU A 97 20.47 3.64 0.85
CA LEU A 97 21.16 3.06 -0.30
C LEU A 97 20.20 2.34 -1.24
N THR A 98 19.24 1.57 -0.72
CA THR A 98 18.23 0.90 -1.56
C THR A 98 17.32 1.90 -2.28
N ILE A 99 16.96 3.01 -1.61
CA ILE A 99 16.21 4.11 -2.25
C ILE A 99 17.06 4.74 -3.35
N ALA A 100 18.32 5.09 -3.07
CA ALA A 100 19.20 5.72 -4.05
C ALA A 100 19.44 4.83 -5.28
N LEU A 101 19.73 3.54 -5.07
CA LEU A 101 19.94 2.58 -6.15
C LEU A 101 18.67 2.33 -6.95
N GLY A 102 17.51 2.21 -6.28
CA GLY A 102 16.21 2.07 -6.94
C GLY A 102 15.88 3.29 -7.81
N THR A 103 16.09 4.49 -7.29
CA THR A 103 15.93 5.74 -8.05
C THR A 103 16.88 5.80 -9.24
N ALA A 104 18.16 5.44 -9.07
CA ALA A 104 19.13 5.42 -10.16
C ALA A 104 18.75 4.41 -11.25
N ALA A 105 18.32 3.20 -10.86
CA ALA A 105 17.84 2.19 -11.80
C ALA A 105 16.59 2.69 -12.56
N GLY A 106 15.62 3.28 -11.85
CA GLY A 106 14.42 3.84 -12.46
C GLY A 106 14.69 5.04 -13.38
N ALA A 107 15.75 5.82 -13.13
CA ALA A 107 16.15 6.92 -14.00
C ALA A 107 16.91 6.47 -15.26
N LEU A 108 17.45 5.24 -15.27
CA LEU A 108 18.19 4.67 -16.40
C LEU A 108 17.30 3.83 -17.35
N LEU A 109 16.13 3.39 -16.88
CA LEU A 109 15.11 2.68 -17.66
C LEU A 109 14.17 3.66 -18.36
#